data_AF-A0A538KJB3-F1
#
_entry.id   AF-A0A538KJB3-F1
#
_cell.length_a   1.000
_cell.length_b   1.000
_cell.length_c   1.000
_cell.angle_alpha   90.00
_cell.angle_beta   90.00
_cell.angle_gamma   90.00
#
_symmetry.space_group_name_H-M   'P 1'
#
loop_
_entity.id
_entity.type
_entity.pdbx_description
1 polymer ?
#
loop_
_entity_poly.entity_id
_entity_poly.type
_entity_poly.pdbx_seq_one_letter_code
_entity_poly.pdbx_strand_id
1 'polypeptide(L)'
;MTRFVRIWLPVGVLLAAAIAFALNPTMDGLEGAAHIVGAGLAIWLLNLLIRIGISGERDRDAEDEARAFFDEHGYWPDEAPDEPPAPATPAAPPAHRAPAPHTRRARPAPRHRGREY
;
A
#
# COMPACT_ATOMS: atom_id res chain seq x y z
N MET A 1 -12.72 12.35 12.19
CA MET A 1 -13.04 10.89 12.10
C MET A 1 -11.92 9.94 12.57
N THR A 2 -10.65 10.37 12.73
CA THR A 2 -9.52 9.48 13.06
C THR A 2 -9.44 9.05 14.53
N ARG A 3 -10.04 9.80 15.47
CA ARG A 3 -10.01 9.48 16.91
C ARG A 3 -10.78 8.21 17.27
N PHE A 4 -11.90 7.95 16.59
CA PHE A 4 -12.75 6.81 16.94
C PHE A 4 -11.99 5.49 16.78
N VAL A 5 -11.41 5.23 15.62
CA VAL A 5 -10.68 3.97 15.42
C VAL A 5 -9.31 3.96 16.10
N ARG A 6 -8.69 5.13 16.32
CA ARG A 6 -7.44 5.21 17.11
C ARG A 6 -7.66 4.85 18.59
N ILE A 7 -8.86 5.07 19.13
CA ILE A 7 -9.15 4.89 20.57
C ILE A 7 -9.96 3.61 20.81
N TRP A 8 -11.01 3.38 20.04
CA TRP A 8 -11.94 2.27 20.28
C TRP A 8 -11.38 0.92 19.88
N LEU A 9 -10.48 0.87 18.89
CA LEU A 9 -9.82 -0.36 18.48
C LEU A 9 -8.91 -0.93 19.60
N PRO A 10 -7.95 -0.17 20.17
CA PRO A 10 -7.14 -0.67 21.29
C PRO A 10 -7.97 -0.92 22.55
N VAL A 11 -8.99 -0.10 22.83
CA VAL A 11 -9.92 -0.34 23.95
C VAL A 11 -10.66 -1.66 23.79
N GLY A 12 -11.12 -2.00 22.58
CA GLY A 12 -11.81 -3.27 22.30
C GLY A 12 -10.92 -4.50 22.51
N VAL A 13 -9.64 -4.42 22.15
CA VAL A 13 -8.68 -5.52 22.39
C VAL A 13 -8.42 -5.72 23.87
N LEU A 14 -8.21 -4.63 24.63
CA LEU A 14 -8.01 -4.69 26.07
C LEU A 14 -9.25 -5.25 26.78
N LEU A 15 -10.46 -4.87 26.33
CA LEU A 15 -11.71 -5.42 26.86
C LEU A 15 -11.86 -6.91 26.56
N ALA A 16 -11.57 -7.35 25.33
CA ALA A 16 -11.65 -8.76 24.96
C ALA A 16 -10.68 -9.62 25.78
N ALA A 17 -9.45 -9.14 26.00
CA ALA A 17 -8.47 -9.81 26.85
C ALA A 17 -8.94 -9.88 28.32
N ALA A 18 -9.50 -8.80 28.86
CA ALA A 18 -10.02 -8.75 30.22
C ALA A 18 -11.23 -9.67 30.43
N ILE A 19 -12.15 -9.72 29.46
CA ILE A 19 -13.33 -10.61 29.50
C ILE A 19 -12.89 -12.07 29.44
N ALA A 20 -11.94 -12.42 28.56
CA ALA A 20 -11.42 -13.78 28.47
C ALA A 20 -10.79 -14.25 29.79
N PHE A 21 -10.01 -13.39 30.46
CA PHE A 21 -9.42 -13.68 31.77
C PHE A 21 -10.48 -13.82 32.88
N ALA A 22 -11.51 -12.98 32.87
CA ALA A 22 -12.55 -13.00 33.90
C ALA A 22 -13.46 -14.23 33.84
N LEU A 23 -13.67 -14.82 32.65
CA LEU A 23 -14.60 -15.92 32.46
C LEU A 23 -14.05 -17.29 32.86
N ASN A 24 -12.73 -17.50 32.93
CA ASN A 24 -12.18 -18.81 33.27
C ASN A 24 -10.73 -18.77 33.83
N PRO A 25 -10.55 -18.62 35.15
CA PRO A 25 -9.23 -18.46 35.79
C PRO A 25 -8.46 -19.78 36.05
N THR A 26 -8.90 -20.91 35.50
CA THR A 26 -8.27 -22.25 35.67
C THR A 26 -7.31 -22.60 34.52
N MET A 27 -6.49 -23.65 34.66
CA MET A 27 -5.51 -24.07 33.62
C MET A 27 -6.17 -24.46 32.28
N ASP A 28 -7.33 -25.12 32.29
CA ASP A 28 -8.12 -25.39 31.07
C ASP A 28 -8.77 -24.09 30.54
N GLY A 29 -9.07 -23.16 31.44
CA GLY A 29 -9.51 -21.81 31.13
C GLY A 29 -8.45 -21.00 30.39
N LEU A 30 -7.15 -21.22 30.66
CA LEU A 30 -6.04 -20.54 29.98
C LEU A 30 -5.93 -20.94 28.50
N GLU A 31 -6.14 -22.21 28.16
CA GLU A 31 -6.13 -22.66 26.77
C GLU A 31 -7.34 -22.10 25.99
N GLY A 32 -8.52 -22.09 26.60
CA GLY A 32 -9.71 -21.41 26.06
C GLY A 32 -9.49 -19.90 25.90
N ALA A 33 -8.88 -19.26 26.88
CA ALA A 33 -8.55 -17.84 26.84
C ALA A 33 -7.52 -17.53 25.73
N ALA A 34 -6.52 -18.38 25.52
CA ALA A 34 -5.54 -18.22 24.44
C ALA A 34 -6.21 -18.27 23.06
N HIS A 35 -7.16 -19.17 22.83
CA HIS A 35 -7.92 -19.23 21.59
C HIS A 35 -8.77 -17.96 21.37
N ILE A 36 -9.44 -17.46 22.40
CA ILE A 36 -10.26 -16.24 22.32
C ILE A 36 -9.38 -15.01 22.08
N VAL A 37 -8.25 -14.90 22.79
CA VAL A 37 -7.27 -13.83 22.59
C VAL A 37 -6.69 -13.90 21.18
N GLY A 38 -6.34 -15.10 20.69
CA GLY A 38 -5.86 -15.30 19.33
C GLY A 38 -6.88 -14.89 18.27
N ALA A 39 -8.15 -15.29 18.44
CA ALA A 39 -9.25 -14.89 17.55
C ALA A 39 -9.47 -13.37 17.58
N GLY A 40 -9.47 -12.76 18.77
CA GLY A 40 -9.57 -11.31 18.92
C GLY A 40 -8.42 -10.56 18.27
N LEU A 41 -7.19 -11.05 18.44
CA LEU A 41 -5.99 -10.47 17.82
C LEU A 41 -6.01 -10.62 16.30
N ALA A 42 -6.48 -11.75 15.77
CA ALA A 42 -6.62 -11.98 14.33
C ALA A 42 -7.65 -11.01 13.71
N ILE A 43 -8.82 -10.86 14.32
CA ILE A 43 -9.85 -9.91 13.88
C ILE A 43 -9.32 -8.47 13.95
N TRP A 44 -8.62 -8.14 15.03
CA TRP A 44 -7.99 -6.82 15.19
C TRP A 44 -6.96 -6.54 14.10
N LEU A 45 -6.06 -7.49 13.85
CA LEU A 45 -5.02 -7.38 12.83
C LEU A 45 -5.62 -7.25 11.43
N LEU A 46 -6.67 -8.02 11.13
CA LEU A 46 -7.40 -7.93 9.86
C LEU A 46 -8.01 -6.54 9.69
N ASN A 47 -8.66 -6.00 10.73
CA ASN A 47 -9.24 -4.66 10.69
C ASN A 47 -8.17 -3.56 10.56
N LEU A 48 -7.01 -3.74 11.19
CA LEU A 48 -5.86 -2.86 11.04
C LEU A 48 -5.36 -2.85 9.58
N LEU A 49 -5.22 -4.02 8.98
CA LEU A 49 -4.67 -4.17 7.63
C LEU A 49 -5.60 -3.59 6.56
N ILE A 50 -6.91 -3.86 6.66
CA ILE A 50 -7.93 -3.27 5.78
C ILE A 50 -7.88 -1.74 5.86
N ARG A 51 -7.72 -1.19 7.06
CA ARG A 51 -7.67 0.26 7.25
C ARG A 51 -6.44 0.90 6.61
N ILE A 52 -5.27 0.24 6.70
CA ILE A 52 -4.05 0.69 6.02
C ILE A 52 -4.24 0.62 4.49
N GLY A 53 -4.87 -0.45 3.98
CA GLY A 53 -5.16 -0.60 2.55
C GLY A 53 -6.05 0.51 2.01
N ILE A 54 -7.16 0.82 2.70
CA ILE A 54 -8.10 1.87 2.28
C ILE A 54 -7.46 3.27 2.32
N SER A 55 -6.52 3.54 3.23
CA SER A 55 -5.82 4.83 3.22
C SER A 55 -4.94 5.02 1.99
N GLY A 56 -4.37 3.93 1.44
CA GLY A 56 -3.54 4.01 0.23
C GLY A 56 -4.35 4.16 -1.05
N GLU A 57 -5.62 3.72 -1.06
CA GLU A 57 -6.50 3.86 -2.24
C GLU A 57 -6.75 5.33 -2.57
N ARG A 58 -6.96 6.17 -1.56
CA ARG A 58 -7.21 7.61 -1.76
C ARG A 58 -6.07 8.35 -2.44
N ASP A 59 -4.83 7.97 -2.11
CA ASP A 59 -3.66 8.60 -2.72
C ASP A 59 -3.51 8.16 -4.18
N ARG A 60 -3.93 6.93 -4.51
CA ARG A 60 -3.99 6.43 -5.89
C ARG A 60 -5.11 7.09 -6.68
N ASP A 61 -6.31 7.20 -6.10
CA ASP A 61 -7.45 7.88 -6.71
C ASP A 61 -7.09 9.34 -7.03
N ALA A 62 -6.41 10.03 -6.10
CA ALA A 62 -5.97 11.41 -6.30
C ALA A 62 -4.92 11.54 -7.42
N GLU A 63 -3.99 10.58 -7.53
CA GLU A 63 -3.00 10.56 -8.61
C GLU A 63 -3.67 10.26 -9.98
N ASP A 64 -4.61 9.33 -10.02
CA ASP A 64 -5.35 8.99 -11.24
C ASP A 64 -6.25 10.15 -11.70
N GLU A 65 -6.88 10.87 -10.76
CA GLU A 65 -7.62 12.10 -11.06
C GLU A 65 -6.69 13.20 -11.61
N ALA A 66 -5.50 13.38 -11.01
CA ALA A 66 -4.52 14.36 -11.49
C ALA A 66 -4.00 14.02 -12.90
N ARG A 67 -3.82 12.74 -13.22
CA ARG A 67 -3.45 12.27 -14.57
C ARG A 67 -4.56 12.55 -15.57
N ALA A 68 -5.81 12.22 -15.24
CA ALA A 68 -6.95 12.52 -16.09
C ALA A 68 -7.07 14.02 -16.39
N PHE A 69 -6.83 14.85 -15.36
CA PHE A 69 -6.79 16.30 -15.52
C PHE A 69 -5.67 16.74 -16.48
N PHE A 70 -4.45 16.20 -16.33
CA PHE A 70 -3.33 16.51 -17.22
C PHE A 70 -3.61 16.09 -18.67
N ASP A 71 -4.20 14.92 -18.90
CA ASP A 71 -4.54 14.45 -20.25
C ASP A 71 -5.58 15.36 -20.93
N GLU A 72 -6.50 15.94 -20.17
CA GLU A 72 -7.53 16.87 -20.67
C GLU A 72 -7.00 18.30 -20.86
N HIS A 73 -6.18 18.79 -19.94
CA HIS A 73 -5.80 20.21 -19.85
C HIS A 73 -4.37 20.51 -20.30
N GLY A 74 -3.48 19.52 -20.31
CA GLY A 74 -2.07 19.64 -20.67
C GLY A 74 -1.18 20.28 -19.59
N TYR A 75 -1.70 20.47 -18.37
CA TYR A 75 -0.96 20.96 -17.20
C TYR A 75 -1.46 20.26 -15.93
N TRP A 76 -0.64 20.22 -14.89
CA TRP A 76 -1.02 19.59 -13.62
C TRP A 76 -1.93 20.50 -12.80
N PRO A 77 -2.89 19.95 -12.01
CA PRO A 77 -3.85 20.75 -11.27
C PRO A 77 -3.23 21.66 -10.18
N ASP A 78 -2.03 21.32 -9.69
CA ASP A 78 -1.22 22.11 -8.77
C ASP A 78 -0.33 23.15 -9.47
N GLU A 79 -0.18 23.05 -10.79
CA GLU A 79 0.61 23.96 -11.64
C GLU A 79 -0.30 24.93 -12.43
N ALA A 80 -1.59 25.00 -12.10
CA ALA A 80 -2.54 25.92 -12.74
C ALA A 80 -1.95 27.35 -12.72
N PRO A 81 -1.69 27.96 -13.89
CA PRO A 81 -1.04 29.25 -13.93
C PRO A 81 -1.97 30.31 -13.32
N ASP A 82 -1.43 31.19 -12.46
CA ASP A 82 -2.14 32.34 -11.88
C ASP A 82 -2.66 33.34 -12.95
N GLU A 83 -2.32 33.13 -14.22
CA GLU A 83 -2.60 34.01 -15.34
C GLU A 83 -3.16 33.19 -16.53
N PRO A 84 -4.21 33.65 -17.23
CA PRO A 84 -4.78 32.96 -18.39
C PRO A 84 -3.68 32.57 -19.39
N PRO A 85 -3.72 31.34 -19.93
CA PRO A 85 -2.63 30.83 -20.75
C PRO A 85 -2.39 31.75 -21.93
N ALA A 86 -1.16 32.27 -22.03
CA ALA A 86 -0.66 32.91 -23.23
C ALA A 86 -0.91 31.97 -24.43
N PRO A 87 -1.29 32.49 -25.61
CA PRO A 87 -1.68 31.67 -26.75
C PRO A 87 -0.65 30.57 -26.98
N ALA A 88 -1.14 29.32 -26.99
CA ALA A 88 -0.32 28.12 -27.06
C ALA A 88 0.71 28.26 -28.18
N THR A 89 1.96 28.48 -27.80
CA THR A 89 3.06 28.31 -28.73
C THR A 89 3.11 26.82 -29.00
N PRO A 90 3.10 26.35 -30.26
CA PRO A 90 3.09 24.92 -30.55
C PRO A 90 4.21 24.24 -29.77
N ALA A 91 3.82 23.34 -28.86
CA ALA A 91 4.76 22.60 -28.04
C ALA A 91 5.77 21.92 -28.98
N ALA A 92 7.05 22.22 -28.79
CA ALA A 92 8.10 21.49 -29.49
C ALA A 92 7.89 19.98 -29.22
N PRO A 93 7.96 19.13 -30.25
CA PRO A 93 7.68 17.71 -30.11
C PRO A 93 8.53 17.12 -28.97
N PRO A 94 7.97 16.21 -28.14
CA PRO A 94 8.67 15.65 -27.00
C PRO A 94 9.98 15.06 -27.51
N ALA A 95 11.10 15.59 -27.02
CA ALA A 95 12.40 15.03 -27.31
C ALA A 95 12.39 13.61 -26.75
N HIS A 96 12.25 12.61 -27.63
CA HIS A 96 12.41 11.21 -27.29
C HIS A 96 13.75 11.06 -26.56
N ARG A 97 13.69 10.96 -25.22
CA ARG A 97 14.86 10.66 -24.42
C ARG A 97 15.33 9.29 -24.88
N ALA A 98 16.44 9.27 -25.62
CA ALA A 98 16.98 8.04 -26.18
C ALA A 98 17.07 6.99 -25.06
N PRO A 99 16.58 5.76 -25.28
CA PRO A 99 16.67 4.72 -24.27
C PRO A 99 18.14 4.53 -23.89
N ALA A 100 18.42 4.56 -22.59
CA ALA A 100 19.76 4.32 -22.08
C ALA A 100 20.30 3.01 -22.68
N PRO A 101 21.58 2.96 -23.13
CA PRO A 101 22.13 1.76 -23.73
C PRO A 101 22.09 0.63 -22.70
N HIS A 102 21.24 -0.35 -22.98
CA HIS A 102 21.14 -1.61 -22.26
C HIS A 102 22.45 -2.36 -22.52
N THR A 103 23.37 -2.27 -21.56
CA THR A 103 24.57 -3.10 -21.54
C THR A 103 24.13 -4.55 -21.41
N ARG A 104 24.07 -5.23 -22.56
CA ARG A 104 23.78 -6.67 -22.68
C ARG A 104 24.89 -7.41 -21.93
N ARG A 105 24.68 -7.72 -20.65
CA ARG A 105 25.57 -8.61 -19.90
C ARG A 105 25.67 -9.92 -20.69
N ALA A 106 26.87 -10.23 -21.16
CA ALA A 106 27.16 -11.45 -21.90
C ALA A 106 26.78 -12.66 -21.05
N ARG A 107 25.88 -13.50 -21.59
CA ARG A 107 25.49 -14.77 -20.99
C ARG A 107 26.72 -15.70 -21.02
N PRO A 108 27.22 -16.21 -19.88
CA PRO A 108 28.34 -17.13 -19.88
C PRO A 108 27.97 -18.44 -20.60
N ALA A 109 28.87 -18.92 -21.45
CA ALA A 109 28.70 -20.10 -22.28
C ALA A 109 28.52 -21.38 -21.44
N PRO A 110 27.71 -22.36 -21.91
CA PRO A 110 27.55 -23.63 -21.22
C PRO A 110 28.84 -24.44 -21.30
N ARG A 111 29.42 -24.78 -20.14
CA ARG A 111 30.53 -25.74 -20.05
C ARG A 111 30.03 -27.13 -20.44
N HIS A 112 30.50 -27.64 -21.58
CA HIS A 112 30.36 -29.04 -21.94
C HIS A 112 30.98 -29.92 -20.84
N ARG A 113 30.13 -30.66 -20.12
CA ARG A 113 30.55 -31.71 -19.19
C ARG A 113 30.95 -32.92 -20.04
N GLY A 114 32.25 -33.16 -20.13
CA GLY A 114 32.82 -34.34 -20.80
C GLY A 114 32.31 -35.63 -20.16
N ARG A 115 31.88 -36.56 -21.01
CA ARG A 115 31.73 -37.99 -20.70
C ARG A 115 33.14 -38.59 -20.72
N GLU A 116 33.53 -39.26 -19.65
CA GLU A 116 34.61 -40.23 -19.67
C GLU A 116 34.03 -41.56 -19.17
N TYR A 117 34.16 -42.59 -20.03
CA TYR A 117 33.99 -44.02 -19.75
C TYR A 117 35.37 -44.65 -19.86
#